data_AF-A0ABD4KSN1-F1
#
_entry.id   AF-A0ABD4KSN1-F1
#
_cell.length_a   1.000
_cell.length_b   1.000
_cell.length_c   1.000
_cell.angle_alpha   90.00
_cell.angle_beta   90.00
_cell.angle_gamma   90.00
#
_symmetry.space_group_name_H-M   'P 1'
#
loop_
_entity.id
_entity.type
_entity.pdbx_description
1 polymer ?
#
loop_
_entity_poly.entity_id
_entity_poly.type
_entity_poly.pdbx_seq_one_letter_code
_entity_poly.pdbx_strand_id
1 'polypeptide(L)'
;YQNSRARVCPVNFLGDYSGYLQSDGYAAYDGLTNVTNVGCFAHARRKFMEAKKLQGKGKTGKADVALAKIQKLYALESRLKLASVEERWAERQAQAKPMLDDLYDWLTTQKVIKSSPLGKAIKYTLGQWPKLIRYVEDGHLSIDNNRAERAIKSLVIGRKNWLFSTNPLGADASALLYSIIETAKANGLILYDYMVKCMKELAKPEPDINSLLPWNFSH
;
A
#
# COMPACT_ATOMS: atom_id res chain seq x y z
N TYR A 1 2.59 7.83 19.57
CA TYR A 1 1.88 8.83 18.73
C TYR A 1 2.81 9.93 18.18
N GLN A 2 2.58 10.49 16.98
CA GLN A 2 3.31 11.65 16.44
C GLN A 2 2.35 12.75 15.96
N ASN A 3 2.62 14.02 16.31
CA ASN A 3 1.70 15.16 16.11
C ASN A 3 1.73 15.76 14.70
N SER A 4 2.46 15.16 13.75
CA SER A 4 2.70 15.73 12.43
C SER A 4 2.72 14.63 11.36
N ARG A 5 2.60 15.05 10.11
CA ARG A 5 2.83 14.22 8.91
C ARG A 5 4.09 14.66 8.15
N ALA A 6 4.89 15.54 8.74
CA ALA A 6 6.12 16.04 8.13
C ALA A 6 7.17 14.94 7.97
N ARG A 7 8.18 15.17 7.12
CA ARG A 7 9.26 14.21 6.83
C ARG A 7 10.02 13.72 8.08
N VAL A 8 10.12 14.53 9.13
CA VAL A 8 10.72 14.13 10.41
C VAL A 8 10.06 12.87 10.98
N CYS A 9 8.78 12.68 10.70
CA CYS A 9 8.00 11.57 11.20
C CYS A 9 8.46 10.20 10.66
N PRO A 10 8.47 9.97 9.33
CA PRO A 10 9.02 8.74 8.78
C PRO A 10 10.53 8.61 9.00
N VAL A 11 11.31 9.69 9.07
CA VAL A 11 12.75 9.61 9.41
C VAL A 11 12.94 8.96 10.78
N ASN A 12 12.28 9.49 11.81
CA ASN A 12 12.40 8.96 13.16
C ASN A 12 11.84 7.54 13.29
N PHE A 13 10.79 7.21 12.54
CA PHE A 13 10.18 5.88 12.57
C PHE A 13 11.04 4.81 11.89
N LEU A 14 11.64 5.14 10.74
CA LEU A 14 12.43 4.17 9.97
C LEU A 14 13.82 3.95 10.58
N GLY A 15 14.39 4.94 11.28
CA GLY A 15 15.71 4.83 11.89
C GLY A 15 16.76 4.40 10.85
N ASP A 16 17.44 3.30 11.15
CA ASP A 16 18.49 2.73 10.29
C ASP A 16 17.97 1.73 9.24
N TYR A 17 16.65 1.60 9.08
CA TYR A 17 16.08 0.73 8.07
C TYR A 17 16.58 1.11 6.68
N SER A 18 17.08 0.11 5.96
CA SER A 18 17.46 0.20 4.56
C SER A 18 16.78 -0.89 3.74
N GLY A 19 16.34 -0.52 2.54
CA GLY A 19 15.56 -1.40 1.66
C GLY A 19 14.41 -0.66 0.99
N TYR A 20 13.44 -1.43 0.49
CA TYR A 20 12.31 -0.88 -0.26
C TYR A 20 11.22 -0.33 0.66
N LEU A 21 10.82 0.93 0.42
CA LEU A 21 9.68 1.55 1.09
C LEU A 21 8.56 1.80 0.07
N GLN A 22 7.54 0.95 0.07
CA GLN A 22 6.39 1.13 -0.82
C GLN A 22 5.32 2.04 -0.19
N SER A 23 4.94 3.11 -0.90
CA SER A 23 3.99 4.12 -0.39
C SER A 23 2.99 4.61 -1.45
N ASP A 24 2.04 5.44 -1.00
CA ASP A 24 1.04 6.13 -1.84
C ASP A 24 1.61 7.33 -2.63
N GLY A 25 2.92 7.59 -2.51
CA GLY A 25 3.58 8.74 -3.11
C GLY A 25 3.36 10.04 -2.33
N TYR A 26 3.08 9.97 -1.03
CA TYR A 26 3.06 11.15 -0.16
C TYR A 26 4.45 11.80 -0.06
N ALA A 27 4.50 13.12 -0.25
CA ALA A 27 5.75 13.87 -0.39
C ALA A 27 6.67 13.82 0.85
N ALA A 28 6.16 13.46 2.02
CA ALA A 28 7.00 13.31 3.22
C ALA A 28 8.00 12.14 3.10
N TYR A 29 7.72 11.15 2.24
CA TYR A 29 8.65 10.05 1.95
C TYR A 29 9.72 10.44 0.92
N ASP A 30 9.53 11.56 0.22
CA ASP A 30 10.54 12.09 -0.71
C ASP A 30 11.72 12.63 0.09
N GLY A 31 12.95 12.32 -0.31
CA GLY A 31 14.17 12.77 0.37
C GLY A 31 14.61 11.90 1.55
N LEU A 32 13.97 10.75 1.78
CA LEU A 32 14.52 9.71 2.65
C LEU A 32 15.71 9.05 1.93
N THR A 33 16.91 9.13 2.51
CA THR A 33 18.17 8.73 1.87
C THR A 33 18.50 7.25 2.02
N ASN A 34 18.04 6.61 3.11
CA ASN A 34 18.41 5.23 3.44
C ASN A 34 17.47 4.19 2.81
N VAL A 35 16.41 4.61 2.12
CA VAL A 35 15.39 3.73 1.55
C VAL A 35 15.20 3.94 0.06
N THR A 36 14.87 2.86 -0.64
CA THR A 36 14.47 2.89 -2.04
C THR A 36 12.95 3.01 -2.12
N ASN A 37 12.47 4.22 -2.41
CA ASN A 37 11.03 4.48 -2.51
C ASN A 37 10.39 3.74 -3.70
N VAL A 38 9.36 2.93 -3.43
CA VAL A 38 8.56 2.22 -4.42
C VAL A 38 7.17 2.86 -4.50
N GLY A 39 6.72 3.12 -5.72
CA GLY A 39 5.45 3.78 -6.00
C GLY A 39 4.26 2.83 -5.92
N CYS A 40 3.07 3.40 -6.05
CA CYS A 40 1.81 2.65 -6.06
C CYS A 40 0.99 2.99 -7.32
N PHE A 41 0.84 2.02 -8.23
CA PHE A 41 0.03 2.21 -9.44
C PHE A 41 -1.46 2.40 -9.15
N ALA A 42 -1.97 1.91 -8.01
CA ALA A 42 -3.37 2.14 -7.65
C ALA A 42 -3.69 3.64 -7.49
N HIS A 43 -2.74 4.44 -7.00
CA HIS A 43 -2.90 5.90 -6.89
C HIS A 43 -2.83 6.60 -8.24
N ALA A 44 -1.88 6.22 -9.09
CA ALA A 44 -1.81 6.72 -10.47
C ALA A 44 -3.11 6.41 -11.23
N ARG A 45 -3.56 5.15 -11.17
CA ARG A 45 -4.82 4.68 -11.76
C ARG A 45 -6.03 5.45 -11.25
N ARG A 46 -6.12 5.71 -9.94
CA ARG A 46 -7.26 6.46 -9.33
C ARG A 46 -7.39 7.86 -9.94
N LYS A 47 -6.29 8.56 -10.22
CA LYS A 47 -6.32 9.88 -10.85
C LYS A 47 -6.85 9.83 -12.29
N PHE A 48 -6.50 8.80 -13.06
CA PHE A 48 -7.09 8.60 -14.39
C PHE A 48 -8.57 8.22 -14.30
N MET A 49 -8.99 7.45 -13.30
CA MET A 49 -10.42 7.17 -13.06
C MET A 49 -11.19 8.44 -12.72
N GLU A 50 -10.64 9.34 -11.90
CA GLU A 50 -11.23 10.64 -11.59
C GLU A 50 -11.32 11.53 -12.83
N ALA A 51 -10.27 11.56 -13.66
CA ALA A 51 -10.29 12.26 -14.94
C ALA A 51 -11.37 11.69 -15.87
N LYS A 52 -11.54 10.36 -15.90
CA LYS A 52 -12.57 9.67 -16.69
C LYS A 52 -13.99 10.00 -16.23
N LYS A 53 -14.25 10.11 -14.93
CA LYS A 53 -15.57 10.49 -14.40
C LYS A 53 -16.05 11.85 -14.90
N LEU A 54 -15.10 12.75 -15.22
CA LEU A 54 -15.39 14.08 -15.75
C LEU A 54 -15.50 14.10 -17.28
N GLN A 55 -15.22 12.98 -17.95
CA GLN A 55 -15.58 12.79 -19.36
C GLN A 55 -17.10 12.53 -19.46
N GLY A 56 -17.72 13.04 -20.52
CA GLY A 56 -19.13 12.78 -20.78
C GLY A 56 -19.43 11.28 -20.89
N LYS A 57 -20.56 10.82 -20.35
CA LYS A 57 -20.97 9.41 -20.37
C LYS A 57 -20.93 8.85 -21.80
N GLY A 58 -20.39 7.64 -21.97
CA GLY A 58 -20.30 6.94 -23.25
C GLY A 58 -19.17 7.39 -24.17
N LYS A 59 -18.34 8.37 -23.79
CA LYS A 59 -17.20 8.80 -24.59
C LYS A 59 -15.92 8.09 -24.16
N THR A 60 -15.29 7.38 -25.09
CA THR A 60 -13.91 6.92 -24.94
C THR A 60 -12.97 8.10 -25.16
N GLY A 61 -11.96 8.26 -24.31
CA GLY A 61 -10.91 9.24 -24.55
C GLY A 61 -9.57 8.87 -23.93
N LYS A 62 -8.68 9.85 -23.81
CA LYS A 62 -7.29 9.64 -23.38
C LYS A 62 -7.18 8.99 -22.00
N ALA A 63 -8.10 9.27 -21.07
CA ALA A 63 -8.08 8.61 -19.76
C ALA A 63 -8.35 7.10 -19.88
N ASP A 64 -9.23 6.66 -20.78
CA ASP A 64 -9.47 5.25 -21.05
C ASP A 64 -8.23 4.54 -21.60
N VAL A 65 -7.48 5.21 -22.49
CA VAL A 65 -6.23 4.66 -23.05
C VAL A 65 -5.20 4.42 -21.94
N ALA A 66 -5.00 5.40 -21.05
CA ALA A 66 -4.12 5.26 -19.89
C ALA A 66 -4.58 4.10 -18.97
N LEU A 67 -5.89 4.04 -18.67
CA LEU A 67 -6.47 2.99 -17.84
C LEU A 67 -6.31 1.60 -18.48
N ALA A 68 -6.47 1.48 -19.79
CA ALA A 68 -6.30 0.23 -20.51
C ALA A 68 -4.84 -0.25 -20.48
N LYS A 69 -3.87 0.66 -20.65
CA LYS A 69 -2.44 0.34 -20.53
C LYS A 69 -2.09 -0.12 -19.11
N ILE A 70 -2.55 0.60 -18.08
CA ILE A 70 -2.38 0.19 -16.67
C ILE A 70 -3.06 -1.15 -16.40
N GLN A 71 -4.24 -1.41 -16.98
CA GLN A 71 -4.96 -2.67 -16.79
C GLN A 71 -4.18 -3.88 -17.32
N LYS A 72 -3.40 -3.72 -18.40
CA LYS A 72 -2.52 -4.79 -18.91
C LYS A 72 -1.46 -5.19 -17.88
N LEU A 73 -0.86 -4.21 -17.19
CA LEU A 73 0.08 -4.47 -16.09
C LEU A 73 -0.59 -5.26 -14.97
N TYR A 74 -1.79 -4.85 -14.54
CA TYR A 74 -2.54 -5.58 -13.52
C TYR A 74 -2.97 -6.99 -13.97
N ALA A 75 -3.27 -7.18 -15.25
CA ALA A 75 -3.60 -8.50 -15.79
C ALA A 75 -2.39 -9.44 -15.74
N LEU A 76 -1.19 -8.93 -16.06
CA LEU A 76 0.07 -9.68 -15.86
C LEU A 76 0.26 -10.05 -14.39
N GLU A 77 0.19 -9.07 -13.48
CA GLU A 77 0.37 -9.30 -12.04
C GLU A 77 -0.64 -10.31 -11.46
N SER A 78 -1.87 -10.33 -11.97
CA SER A 78 -2.87 -11.31 -11.55
C SER A 78 -2.51 -12.73 -11.97
N ARG A 79 -1.85 -12.94 -13.11
CA ARG A 79 -1.38 -14.26 -13.55
C ARG A 79 -0.18 -14.73 -12.73
N LEU A 80 0.66 -13.80 -12.26
CA LEU A 80 1.87 -14.08 -11.48
C LEU A 80 1.62 -14.21 -9.96
N LYS A 81 0.35 -14.27 -9.54
CA LYS A 81 -0.03 -14.28 -8.12
C LYS A 81 0.55 -15.48 -7.35
N LEU A 82 0.66 -16.64 -8.01
CA LEU A 82 1.21 -17.87 -7.43
C LEU A 82 2.62 -18.21 -7.93
N ALA A 83 3.20 -17.34 -8.76
CA ALA A 83 4.55 -17.53 -9.25
C ALA A 83 5.57 -17.39 -8.10
N SER A 84 6.70 -18.06 -8.24
CA SER A 84 7.90 -17.80 -7.42
C SER A 84 8.38 -16.36 -7.60
N VAL A 85 9.30 -15.93 -6.73
CA VAL A 85 9.89 -14.58 -6.81
C VAL A 85 10.69 -14.43 -8.11
N GLU A 86 11.43 -15.47 -8.47
CA GLU A 86 12.29 -15.55 -9.65
C GLU A 86 11.48 -15.52 -10.95
N GLU A 87 10.43 -16.33 -11.03
CA GLU A 87 9.50 -16.33 -12.17
C GLU A 87 8.81 -14.98 -12.31
N ARG A 88 8.34 -14.41 -11.19
CA ARG A 88 7.69 -13.09 -11.21
C ARG A 88 8.64 -12.02 -11.73
N TRP A 89 9.88 -12.03 -11.29
CA TRP A 89 10.89 -11.10 -11.78
C TRP A 89 11.14 -11.28 -13.28
N ALA A 90 11.38 -12.52 -13.74
CA ALA A 90 11.66 -12.82 -15.14
C ALA A 90 10.50 -12.41 -16.06
N GLU A 91 9.26 -12.74 -15.69
CA GLU A 91 8.05 -12.36 -16.43
C GLU A 91 7.85 -10.84 -16.48
N ARG A 92 8.18 -10.12 -15.38
CA ARG A 92 8.16 -8.65 -15.36
C ARG A 92 9.23 -8.06 -16.29
N GLN A 93 10.42 -8.63 -16.35
CA GLN A 93 11.46 -8.19 -17.30
C GLN A 93 11.00 -8.39 -18.75
N ALA A 94 10.40 -9.54 -19.06
CA ALA A 94 10.00 -9.89 -20.42
C ALA A 94 8.75 -9.14 -20.90
N GLN A 95 7.76 -8.94 -20.02
CA GLN A 95 6.43 -8.45 -20.40
C GLN A 95 6.09 -7.09 -19.77
N ALA A 96 6.37 -6.89 -18.48
CA ALA A 96 5.98 -5.65 -17.80
C ALA A 96 6.82 -4.46 -18.28
N LYS A 97 8.13 -4.63 -18.47
CA LYS A 97 9.02 -3.55 -18.94
C LYS A 97 8.57 -2.95 -20.28
N PRO A 98 8.35 -3.73 -21.37
CA PRO A 98 7.82 -3.17 -22.61
C PRO A 98 6.46 -2.47 -22.45
N MET A 99 5.57 -2.97 -21.59
CA MET A 99 4.29 -2.32 -21.31
C MET A 99 4.45 -0.99 -20.54
N LEU A 100 5.45 -0.90 -19.66
CA LEU A 100 5.79 0.34 -18.96
C LEU A 100 6.37 1.36 -19.92
N ASP A 101 7.26 0.95 -20.83
CA ASP A 101 7.84 1.84 -21.84
C ASP A 101 6.74 2.40 -22.76
N ASP A 102 5.85 1.53 -23.27
CA ASP A 102 4.68 1.93 -24.06
C ASP A 102 3.72 2.89 -23.31
N LEU A 103 3.59 2.73 -21.98
CA LEU A 103 2.84 3.65 -21.15
C LEU A 103 3.57 4.99 -20.97
N TYR A 104 4.88 4.97 -20.75
CA TYR A 104 5.69 6.17 -20.58
C TYR A 104 5.68 7.04 -21.84
N ASP A 105 5.96 6.43 -22.99
CA ASP A 105 5.96 7.11 -24.29
C ASP A 105 4.59 7.69 -24.60
N TRP A 106 3.53 6.93 -24.31
CA TRP A 106 2.19 7.45 -24.45
C TRP A 106 1.95 8.66 -23.53
N LEU A 107 2.36 8.62 -22.27
CA LEU A 107 2.17 9.73 -21.32
C LEU A 107 2.92 11.01 -21.74
N THR A 108 4.16 10.88 -22.21
CA THR A 108 5.03 12.01 -22.55
C THR A 108 4.63 12.70 -23.86
N THR A 109 3.98 11.98 -24.77
CA THR A 109 3.49 12.52 -26.06
C THR A 109 2.15 13.26 -25.95
N GLN A 110 1.47 13.19 -24.80
CA GLN A 110 0.14 13.79 -24.66
C GLN A 110 0.17 15.33 -24.61
N LYS A 111 -0.37 15.95 -25.66
CA LYS A 111 -0.76 17.37 -25.64
C LYS A 111 -2.11 17.52 -24.91
N VAL A 112 -2.06 18.01 -23.67
CA VAL A 112 -3.23 18.26 -22.81
C VAL A 112 -3.04 19.53 -21.99
N ILE A 113 -4.14 20.16 -21.58
CA ILE A 113 -4.11 21.30 -20.66
C ILE A 113 -3.61 20.81 -19.29
N LYS A 114 -2.50 21.36 -18.80
CA LYS A 114 -1.83 20.91 -17.56
C LYS A 114 -2.75 20.98 -16.32
N SER A 115 -3.63 21.99 -16.26
CA SER A 115 -4.57 22.17 -15.15
C SER A 115 -5.81 21.27 -15.23
N SER A 116 -6.07 20.65 -16.39
CA SER A 116 -7.18 19.72 -16.55
C SER A 116 -7.01 18.48 -15.65
N PRO A 117 -8.09 17.76 -15.30
CA PRO A 117 -8.01 16.51 -14.55
C PRO A 117 -7.05 15.50 -15.18
N LEU A 118 -7.10 15.35 -16.51
CA LEU A 118 -6.19 14.47 -17.24
C LEU A 118 -4.73 14.97 -17.17
N GLY A 119 -4.50 16.28 -17.36
CA GLY A 119 -3.17 16.88 -17.23
C GLY A 119 -2.57 16.68 -15.84
N LYS A 120 -3.37 16.80 -14.79
CA LYS A 120 -2.97 16.50 -13.40
C LYS A 120 -2.64 15.03 -13.19
N ALA A 121 -3.41 14.11 -13.78
CA ALA A 121 -3.15 12.67 -13.70
C ALA A 121 -1.83 12.29 -14.40
N ILE A 122 -1.59 12.81 -15.60
CA ILE A 122 -0.33 12.61 -16.34
C ILE A 122 0.84 13.21 -15.57
N LYS A 123 0.73 14.46 -15.10
CA LYS A 123 1.78 15.13 -14.31
C LYS A 123 2.15 14.33 -13.06
N TYR A 124 1.15 13.85 -12.31
CA TYR A 124 1.41 13.02 -11.13
C TYR A 124 2.12 11.71 -11.51
N THR A 125 1.62 11.01 -12.53
CA THR A 125 2.16 9.71 -12.93
C THR A 125 3.60 9.82 -13.40
N LEU A 126 3.91 10.83 -14.23
CA LEU A 126 5.29 11.12 -14.66
C LEU A 126 6.18 11.53 -13.48
N GLY A 127 5.68 12.34 -12.54
CA GLY A 127 6.44 12.74 -11.35
C GLY A 127 6.74 11.58 -10.39
N GLN A 128 5.88 10.54 -10.36
CA GLN A 128 6.12 9.33 -9.58
C GLN A 128 6.82 8.23 -10.39
N TRP A 129 7.05 8.43 -11.69
CA TRP A 129 7.49 7.37 -12.61
C TRP A 129 8.73 6.60 -12.14
N PRO A 130 9.82 7.26 -11.67
CA PRO A 130 11.01 6.55 -11.20
C PRO A 130 10.73 5.62 -10.02
N LYS A 131 9.68 5.89 -9.22
CA LYS A 131 9.26 5.04 -8.10
C LYS A 131 8.26 3.99 -8.56
N LEU A 132 7.36 4.34 -9.47
CA LEU A 132 6.32 3.45 -9.99
C LEU A 132 6.93 2.26 -10.70
N ILE A 133 7.98 2.43 -11.50
CA ILE A 133 8.59 1.33 -12.25
C ILE A 133 9.37 0.36 -11.36
N ARG A 134 9.77 0.74 -10.14
CA ARG A 134 10.63 -0.08 -9.28
C ARG A 134 10.05 -1.42 -8.90
N TYR A 135 8.73 -1.60 -8.94
CA TYR A 135 8.13 -2.90 -8.62
C TYR A 135 8.61 -4.03 -9.56
N VAL A 136 9.18 -3.69 -10.74
CA VAL A 136 9.78 -4.69 -11.63
C VAL A 136 11.24 -5.01 -11.31
N GLU A 137 11.89 -4.27 -10.41
CA GLU A 137 13.28 -4.50 -10.04
C GLU A 137 13.45 -5.76 -9.19
N ASP A 138 12.45 -6.11 -8.39
CA ASP A 138 12.47 -7.24 -7.45
C ASP A 138 11.10 -7.96 -7.41
N GLY A 139 11.11 -9.28 -7.47
CA GLY A 139 9.91 -10.14 -7.43
C GLY A 139 9.13 -10.10 -6.11
N HIS A 140 9.73 -9.63 -5.01
CA HIS A 140 9.04 -9.44 -3.72
C HIS A 140 8.13 -8.21 -3.72
N LEU A 141 8.39 -7.24 -4.61
CA LEU A 141 7.64 -6.00 -4.67
C LEU A 141 6.26 -6.21 -5.27
N SER A 142 5.29 -5.44 -4.79
CA SER A 142 3.93 -5.41 -5.33
C SER A 142 3.76 -4.22 -6.27
N ILE A 143 2.87 -4.33 -7.27
CA ILE A 143 2.53 -3.20 -8.16
C ILE A 143 1.83 -2.03 -7.41
N ASP A 144 1.23 -2.32 -6.25
CA ASP A 144 0.59 -1.33 -5.39
C ASP A 144 0.69 -1.67 -3.89
N ASN A 145 0.42 -0.66 -3.06
CA ASN A 145 0.42 -0.76 -1.60
C ASN A 145 -0.96 -1.16 -1.00
N ASN A 146 -1.91 -1.65 -1.82
CA ASN A 146 -3.30 -1.86 -1.36
C ASN A 146 -3.40 -2.84 -0.19
N ARG A 147 -2.45 -3.79 -0.05
CA ARG A 147 -2.39 -4.69 1.11
C ARG A 147 -2.21 -3.90 2.42
N ALA A 148 -1.24 -2.98 2.45
CA ALA A 148 -1.00 -2.12 3.61
C ALA A 148 -2.21 -1.19 3.88
N GLU A 149 -2.78 -0.60 2.83
CA GLU A 149 -3.97 0.26 2.97
C GLU A 149 -5.19 -0.51 3.53
N ARG A 150 -5.40 -1.74 3.07
CA ARG A 150 -6.48 -2.59 3.57
C ARG A 150 -6.28 -2.97 5.04
N ALA A 151 -5.05 -3.29 5.44
CA ALA A 151 -4.72 -3.65 6.82
C ALA A 151 -5.06 -2.52 7.81
N ILE A 152 -4.79 -1.27 7.45
CA ILE A 152 -5.07 -0.12 8.33
C ILE A 152 -6.52 0.42 8.22
N LYS A 153 -7.29 -0.03 7.21
CA LYS A 153 -8.63 0.52 6.93
C LYS A 153 -9.61 0.34 8.09
N SER A 154 -9.58 -0.82 8.76
CA SER A 154 -10.43 -1.12 9.92
C SER A 154 -10.17 -0.13 11.05
N LEU A 155 -8.90 0.13 11.39
CA LEU A 155 -8.47 1.13 12.36
C LEU A 155 -8.92 2.54 11.95
N VAL A 156 -8.76 2.92 10.67
CA VAL A 156 -9.15 4.25 10.17
C VAL A 156 -10.66 4.47 10.26
N ILE A 157 -11.47 3.44 10.06
CA ILE A 157 -12.93 3.52 10.23
C ILE A 157 -13.27 3.54 11.72
N GLY A 158 -12.66 2.66 12.52
CA GLY A 158 -12.87 2.57 13.97
C GLY A 158 -12.62 3.90 14.68
N ARG A 159 -11.45 4.50 14.47
CA ARG A 159 -11.10 5.80 15.08
C ARG A 159 -12.07 6.93 14.74
N LYS A 160 -12.74 6.89 13.58
CA LYS A 160 -13.73 7.89 13.18
C LYS A 160 -15.04 7.74 13.97
N ASN A 161 -15.33 6.52 14.43
CA ASN A 161 -16.55 6.17 15.15
C ASN A 161 -16.33 6.09 16.68
N TRP A 162 -15.09 6.17 17.16
CA TRP A 162 -14.77 6.09 18.59
C TRP A 162 -14.59 7.47 19.19
N LEU A 163 -15.46 7.80 20.15
CA LEU A 163 -15.52 9.10 20.82
C LEU A 163 -14.22 9.51 21.56
N PHE A 164 -13.33 8.55 21.86
CA PHE A 164 -12.14 8.74 22.71
C PHE A 164 -10.80 8.48 22.00
N SER A 165 -10.78 8.37 20.66
CA SER A 165 -9.55 8.21 19.87
C SER A 165 -8.79 9.55 19.65
N THR A 166 -8.92 10.51 20.56
CA THR A 166 -8.48 11.91 20.37
C THR A 166 -7.22 12.29 21.14
N ASN A 167 -6.69 11.40 21.98
CA ASN A 167 -5.47 11.66 22.78
C ASN A 167 -4.38 10.60 22.55
N PRO A 168 -3.09 10.92 22.85
CA PRO A 168 -1.97 10.01 22.62
C PRO A 168 -2.12 8.65 23.33
N LEU A 169 -2.64 8.64 24.56
CA LEU A 169 -2.84 7.41 25.33
C LEU A 169 -3.85 6.46 24.65
N GLY A 170 -4.96 7.00 24.15
CA GLY A 170 -5.95 6.24 23.39
C GLY A 170 -5.41 5.73 22.06
N ALA A 171 -4.52 6.50 21.40
CA ALA A 171 -3.84 6.06 20.19
C ALA A 171 -2.86 4.91 20.47
N ASP A 172 -2.09 4.99 21.56
CA ASP A 172 -1.12 3.96 21.94
C ASP A 172 -1.83 2.66 22.39
N ALA A 173 -2.91 2.77 23.20
CA ALA A 173 -3.74 1.62 23.57
C ALA A 173 -4.40 0.95 22.36
N SER A 174 -4.91 1.75 21.42
CA SER A 174 -5.46 1.24 20.16
C SER A 174 -4.39 0.50 19.34
N ALA A 175 -3.20 1.10 19.20
CA ALA A 175 -2.10 0.48 18.46
C ALA A 175 -1.68 -0.87 19.05
N LEU A 176 -1.62 -0.99 20.37
CA LEU A 176 -1.32 -2.25 21.06
C LEU A 176 -2.39 -3.30 20.77
N LEU A 177 -3.66 -2.97 20.96
CA LEU A 177 -4.77 -3.91 20.73
C LEU A 177 -4.83 -4.38 19.28
N TYR A 178 -4.69 -3.46 18.31
CA TYR A 178 -4.68 -3.84 16.90
C TYR A 178 -3.46 -4.68 16.52
N SER A 179 -2.29 -4.43 17.13
CA SER A 179 -1.11 -5.27 16.88
C SER A 179 -1.38 -6.72 17.28
N ILE A 180 -2.03 -6.94 18.42
CA ILE A 180 -2.44 -8.29 18.88
C ILE A 180 -3.46 -8.91 17.91
N ILE A 181 -4.53 -8.18 17.58
CA ILE A 181 -5.62 -8.64 16.70
C ILE A 181 -5.12 -8.97 15.30
N GLU A 182 -4.34 -8.09 14.68
CA GLU A 182 -3.85 -8.29 13.32
C GLU A 182 -2.78 -9.39 13.26
N THR A 183 -1.97 -9.56 14.31
CA THR A 183 -1.03 -10.71 14.40
C THR A 183 -1.79 -12.03 14.52
N ALA A 184 -2.85 -12.10 15.32
CA ALA A 184 -3.70 -13.29 15.41
C ALA A 184 -4.35 -13.65 14.07
N LYS A 185 -4.91 -12.66 13.36
CA LYS A 185 -5.46 -12.85 12.00
C LYS A 185 -4.41 -13.32 11.00
N ALA A 186 -3.20 -12.76 11.05
CA ALA A 186 -2.11 -13.12 10.16
C ALA A 186 -1.66 -14.58 10.35
N ASN A 187 -1.87 -15.14 11.54
CA ASN A 187 -1.62 -16.55 11.87
C ASN A 187 -2.87 -17.44 11.68
N GLY A 188 -3.95 -16.92 11.08
CA GLY A 188 -5.15 -17.70 10.77
C GLY A 188 -6.05 -18.02 11.97
N LEU A 189 -5.85 -17.36 13.12
CA LEU A 189 -6.59 -17.68 14.34
C LEU A 189 -8.01 -17.12 14.32
N ILE A 190 -8.94 -17.85 14.95
CA ILE A 190 -10.26 -17.35 15.32
C ILE A 190 -10.10 -16.35 16.45
N LEU A 191 -10.35 -15.07 16.15
CA LEU A 191 -10.11 -13.95 17.07
C LEU A 191 -10.81 -14.09 18.42
N TYR A 192 -12.06 -14.54 18.42
CA TYR A 192 -12.81 -14.68 19.67
C TYR A 192 -12.13 -15.67 20.61
N ASP A 193 -11.78 -16.86 20.12
CA ASP A 193 -11.14 -17.91 20.90
C ASP A 193 -9.77 -17.47 21.40
N TYR A 194 -8.98 -16.84 20.54
CA TYR A 194 -7.69 -16.28 20.89
C TYR A 194 -7.80 -15.24 22.00
N MET A 195 -8.70 -14.26 21.86
CA MET A 195 -8.89 -13.19 22.85
C MET A 195 -9.41 -13.74 24.19
N VAL A 196 -10.33 -14.71 24.17
CA VAL A 196 -10.82 -15.37 25.39
C VAL A 196 -9.70 -16.11 26.10
N LYS A 197 -8.86 -16.86 25.38
CA LYS A 197 -7.74 -17.58 25.99
C LYS A 197 -6.68 -16.62 26.53
N CYS A 198 -6.36 -15.53 25.82
CA CYS A 198 -5.50 -14.47 26.35
C CYS A 198 -6.04 -13.90 27.66
N MET A 199 -7.32 -13.54 27.73
CA MET A 199 -7.91 -13.01 28.96
C MET A 199 -7.92 -14.03 30.11
N LYS A 200 -8.19 -15.31 29.81
CA LYS A 200 -8.17 -16.39 30.81
C LYS A 200 -6.77 -16.65 31.37
N GLU A 201 -5.75 -16.65 30.50
CA GLU A 201 -4.37 -16.85 30.92
C GLU A 201 -3.85 -15.68 31.75
N LEU A 202 -4.12 -14.45 31.29
CA LEU A 202 -3.74 -13.22 31.99
C LEU A 202 -4.44 -13.04 33.35
N ALA A 203 -5.53 -13.76 33.60
CA ALA A 203 -6.23 -13.76 34.89
C ALA A 203 -5.58 -14.70 35.93
N LYS A 204 -4.61 -15.53 35.53
CA LYS A 204 -3.89 -16.41 36.46
C LYS A 204 -2.88 -15.61 37.31
N PRO A 205 -2.55 -16.07 38.54
CA PRO A 205 -1.50 -15.45 39.35
C PRO A 205 -0.13 -15.44 38.66
N GLU A 206 0.18 -16.51 37.92
CA GLU A 206 1.42 -16.66 37.14
C GLU A 206 1.04 -16.99 35.68
N PRO A 207 0.84 -15.98 34.83
CA PRO A 207 0.43 -16.18 33.43
C PRO A 207 1.59 -16.64 32.55
N ASP A 208 1.38 -17.66 31.72
CA ASP A 208 2.35 -18.05 30.69
C ASP A 208 2.15 -17.24 29.41
N ILE A 209 2.88 -16.14 29.29
CA ILE A 209 2.82 -15.25 28.12
C ILE A 209 3.33 -15.94 26.85
N ASN A 210 4.27 -16.88 26.94
CA ASN A 210 4.80 -17.56 25.76
C ASN A 210 3.73 -18.47 25.13
N SER A 211 2.89 -19.09 25.94
CA SER A 211 1.74 -19.87 25.46
C SER A 211 0.72 -19.03 24.66
N LEU A 212 0.72 -17.71 24.87
CA LEU A 212 -0.19 -16.77 24.20
C LEU A 212 0.31 -16.30 22.85
N LEU A 213 1.55 -16.64 22.46
CA LEU A 213 2.07 -16.23 21.16
C LEU A 213 1.22 -16.86 20.03
N PRO A 214 0.82 -16.10 19.00
CA PRO A 214 -0.11 -16.58 17.97
C PRO A 214 0.31 -17.86 17.23
N TRP A 215 1.62 -18.14 17.13
CA TRP A 215 2.16 -19.34 16.49
C TRP A 215 2.18 -20.58 17.42
N ASN A 216 1.93 -20.38 18.72
CA ASN A 216 1.79 -21.46 19.71
C ASN A 216 0.31 -21.87 19.89
N PHE A 217 -0.62 -21.25 19.16
CA PHE A 217 -2.01 -21.64 19.13
C PHE A 217 -2.25 -22.73 18.08
N SER A 218 -2.49 -23.95 18.55
CA SER A 218 -3.10 -25.02 17.75
C SER A 218 -4.61 -25.00 17.98
N HIS A 219 -5.38 -25.13 16.89
CA HIS A 219 -6.80 -25.45 16.94
C HIS A 219 -7.04 -26.87 17.45
#